data_AF-A0A533SJC2-F1
#
_entry.id   AF-A0A533SJC2-F1
#
_cell.length_a   1.000
_cell.length_b   1.000
_cell.length_c   1.000
_cell.angle_alpha   90.00
_cell.angle_beta   90.00
_cell.angle_gamma   90.00
#
_symmetry.space_group_name_H-M   'P 1'
#
loop_
_entity.id
_entity.type
_entity.pdbx_description
1 polymer ?
#
loop_
_entity_poly.entity_id
_entity_poly.type
_entity_poly.pdbx_seq_one_letter_code
_entity_poly.pdbx_strand_id
1 'polypeptide(L)'
;DAVGGVDIHLAQAEGGLPAGNHHLDAGQALAFVRERYSSDDFFRMQHGQMVVTSAMAKMANPLNWWRWPGIFTALSHAVQTNIPFYEWPRLGLAVLRAALTNTIDSHVLNRDYVNPYTTDQGANILLPNWDAIHPLIVDLFAP
;
A
#
# COMPACT_ATOMS: atom_id res chain seq x y z
N ASP A 1 -5.44 14.24 2.79
CA ASP A 1 -6.60 15.15 2.93
C ASP A 1 -7.69 14.98 1.88
N ALA A 2 -7.38 14.99 0.57
CA ALA A 2 -8.40 14.91 -0.48
C ALA A 2 -9.36 13.71 -0.34
N VAL A 3 -8.86 12.55 0.08
CA VAL A 3 -9.64 11.31 0.31
C VAL A 3 -10.44 11.33 1.63
N GLY A 4 -10.15 12.28 2.55
CA GLY A 4 -10.82 12.39 3.85
C GLY A 4 -10.31 11.40 4.90
N GLY A 5 -8.98 11.19 4.96
CA GLY A 5 -8.33 10.21 5.83
C GLY A 5 -8.48 8.77 5.33
N VAL A 6 -7.95 7.79 6.06
CA VAL A 6 -8.07 6.35 5.77
C VAL A 6 -8.52 5.60 7.01
N ASP A 7 -9.20 4.48 6.80
CA ASP A 7 -9.72 3.64 7.87
C ASP A 7 -8.96 2.32 7.82
N ILE A 8 -8.26 1.97 8.90
CA ILE A 8 -7.41 0.78 9.00
C ILE A 8 -7.86 -0.12 10.15
N HIS A 9 -7.57 -1.41 10.03
CA HIS A 9 -7.79 -2.40 11.07
C HIS A 9 -6.46 -3.07 11.45
N LEU A 10 -6.13 -3.01 12.74
CA LEU A 10 -4.92 -3.60 13.30
C LEU A 10 -5.30 -4.81 14.16
N ALA A 11 -4.80 -6.00 13.80
CA ALA A 11 -5.04 -7.22 14.57
C ALA A 11 -4.30 -7.22 15.93
N GLN A 12 -3.18 -6.49 16.00
CA GLN A 12 -2.34 -6.34 17.18
C GLN A 12 -1.84 -4.90 17.29
N ALA A 13 -1.26 -4.51 18.42
CA ALA A 13 -0.69 -3.18 18.58
C ALA A 13 0.54 -3.02 17.68
N GLU A 14 0.53 -2.03 16.79
CA GLU A 14 1.60 -1.74 15.84
C GLU A 14 1.56 -0.28 15.37
N GLY A 15 2.69 0.23 14.86
CA GLY A 15 2.75 1.60 14.31
C GLY A 15 2.41 2.70 15.33
N GLY A 16 2.60 2.42 16.63
CA GLY A 16 2.22 3.32 17.73
C GLY A 16 0.71 3.37 18.03
N LEU A 17 -0.09 2.47 17.47
CA LEU A 17 -1.53 2.37 17.67
C LEU A 17 -1.89 1.04 18.38
N PRO A 18 -2.93 1.02 19.24
CA PRO A 18 -3.42 -0.23 19.82
C PRO A 18 -4.14 -1.09 18.77
N ALA A 19 -4.36 -2.37 19.06
CA ALA A 19 -5.20 -3.23 18.22
C ALA A 19 -6.63 -2.65 18.08
N GLY A 20 -7.24 -2.80 16.89
CA GLY A 20 -8.60 -2.36 16.61
C GLY A 20 -8.73 -1.53 15.33
N ASN A 21 -9.90 -0.88 15.19
CA ASN A 21 -10.20 -0.01 14.06
C ASN A 21 -9.75 1.42 14.34
N HIS A 22 -9.04 2.03 13.40
CA HIS A 22 -8.55 3.39 13.50
C HIS A 22 -8.89 4.19 12.25
N HIS A 23 -9.34 5.43 12.47
CA HIS A 23 -9.42 6.43 11.42
C HIS A 23 -8.16 7.31 11.50
N LEU A 24 -7.38 7.35 10.42
CA LEU A 24 -6.18 8.15 10.32
C LEU A 24 -6.41 9.33 9.38
N ASP A 25 -6.22 10.55 9.87
CA ASP A 25 -6.06 11.72 9.01
C ASP A 25 -4.74 11.66 8.21
N ALA A 26 -4.45 12.66 7.37
CA ALA A 26 -3.22 12.61 6.56
C ALA A 26 -1.93 12.66 7.37
N GLY A 27 -1.91 13.41 8.47
CA GLY A 27 -0.74 13.49 9.35
C GLY A 27 -0.52 12.17 10.07
N GLN A 28 -1.58 11.58 10.59
CA GLN A 28 -1.57 10.28 11.25
C GLN A 28 -1.21 9.14 10.28
N ALA A 29 -1.76 9.14 9.07
CA ALA A 29 -1.42 8.15 8.04
C ALA A 29 0.06 8.26 7.63
N LEU A 30 0.58 9.49 7.47
CA LEU A 30 1.99 9.71 7.17
C LEU A 30 2.90 9.28 8.33
N ALA A 31 2.50 9.53 9.57
CA ALA A 31 3.23 9.08 10.75
C ALA A 31 3.24 7.55 10.84
N PHE A 32 2.10 6.91 10.60
CA PHE A 32 1.93 5.46 10.63
C PHE A 32 2.84 4.77 9.61
N VAL A 33 2.83 5.18 8.34
CA VAL A 33 3.69 4.56 7.30
C VAL A 33 5.18 4.88 7.46
N ARG A 34 5.56 5.81 8.35
CA ARG A 34 6.96 6.19 8.61
C ARG A 34 7.48 5.63 9.93
N GLU A 35 6.64 4.97 10.71
CA GLU A 35 7.03 4.41 12.00
C GLU A 35 8.12 3.32 11.83
N ARG A 36 9.10 3.32 12.74
CA ARG A 36 10.24 2.38 12.75
C ARG A 36 10.66 1.97 14.18
N TYR A 37 9.93 2.42 15.21
CA TYR A 37 10.37 2.29 16.60
C TYR A 37 10.01 0.95 17.21
N SER A 38 8.89 0.38 16.78
CA SER A 38 8.35 -0.90 17.23
C SER A 38 8.46 -2.01 16.18
N SER A 39 8.88 -1.67 14.97
CA SER A 39 8.66 -2.51 13.79
C SER A 39 9.85 -2.49 12.81
N ASP A 40 10.18 -3.68 12.30
CA ASP A 40 11.22 -3.96 11.33
C ASP A 40 10.86 -3.42 9.92
N ASP A 41 11.82 -3.30 9.00
CA ASP A 41 11.60 -2.64 7.69
C ASP A 41 10.42 -3.24 6.90
N PHE A 42 10.18 -4.53 7.08
CA PHE A 42 9.07 -5.28 6.50
C PHE A 42 7.69 -4.87 7.03
N PHE A 43 7.58 -4.47 8.30
CA PHE A 43 6.33 -3.93 8.82
C PHE A 43 6.02 -2.56 8.23
N ARG A 44 7.03 -1.73 7.95
CA ARG A 44 6.81 -0.46 7.24
C ARG A 44 6.23 -0.69 5.84
N MET A 45 6.68 -1.74 5.15
CA MET A 45 6.07 -2.14 3.87
C MET A 45 4.61 -2.57 4.04
N GLN A 46 4.30 -3.33 5.10
CA GLN A 46 2.93 -3.74 5.42
C GLN A 46 2.02 -2.53 5.75
N HIS A 47 2.49 -1.59 6.57
CA HIS A 47 1.76 -0.36 6.90
C HIS A 47 1.50 0.49 5.66
N GLY A 48 2.48 0.61 4.78
CA GLY A 48 2.32 1.29 3.48
C GLY A 48 1.24 0.64 2.62
N GLN A 49 1.25 -0.70 2.50
CA GLN A 49 0.20 -1.43 1.78
C GLN A 49 -1.17 -1.21 2.39
N MET A 50 -1.30 -1.30 3.71
CA MET A 50 -2.56 -1.09 4.43
C MET A 50 -3.14 0.30 4.18
N VAL A 51 -2.32 1.36 4.23
CA VAL A 51 -2.79 2.72 3.95
C VAL A 51 -3.23 2.89 2.49
N VAL A 52 -2.51 2.29 1.54
CA VAL A 52 -2.87 2.34 0.12
C VAL A 52 -4.18 1.60 -0.16
N THR A 53 -4.33 0.37 0.35
CA THR A 53 -5.55 -0.43 0.14
C THR A 53 -6.76 0.20 0.82
N SER A 54 -6.60 0.75 2.04
CA SER A 54 -7.65 1.51 2.72
C SER A 54 -8.04 2.79 1.97
N ALA A 55 -7.08 3.52 1.40
CA ALA A 55 -7.38 4.68 0.56
C ALA A 55 -8.15 4.27 -0.70
N MET A 56 -7.78 3.17 -1.35
CA MET A 56 -8.49 2.63 -2.51
C MET A 56 -9.93 2.22 -2.16
N ALA A 57 -10.12 1.47 -1.08
CA ALA A 57 -11.44 1.08 -0.59
C ALA A 57 -12.32 2.30 -0.30
N LYS A 58 -11.74 3.36 0.28
CA LYS A 58 -12.45 4.59 0.58
C LYS A 58 -12.86 5.38 -0.66
N MET A 59 -11.99 5.45 -1.67
CA MET A 59 -12.30 6.06 -2.96
C MET A 59 -13.36 5.28 -3.74
N ALA A 60 -13.37 3.95 -3.59
CA ALA A 60 -14.37 3.08 -4.20
C ALA A 60 -15.77 3.27 -3.61
N ASN A 61 -15.88 3.67 -2.33
CA ASN A 61 -17.16 3.90 -1.67
C ASN A 61 -17.95 5.04 -2.36
N PRO A 62 -19.18 4.78 -2.86
CA PRO A 62 -20.02 5.79 -3.52
C PRO A 62 -20.28 7.04 -2.69
N LEU A 63 -20.29 6.94 -1.35
CA LEU A 63 -20.47 8.08 -0.45
C LEU A 63 -19.34 9.11 -0.55
N ASN A 64 -18.18 8.72 -1.07
CA ASN A 64 -17.01 9.59 -1.22
C ASN A 64 -16.82 10.12 -2.65
N TRP A 65 -17.68 9.75 -3.60
CA TRP A 65 -17.44 10.08 -5.01
C TRP A 65 -17.49 11.58 -5.32
N TRP A 66 -18.19 12.37 -4.52
CA TRP A 66 -18.16 13.82 -4.61
C TRP A 66 -16.76 14.42 -4.40
N ARG A 67 -15.82 13.67 -3.78
CA ARG A 67 -14.42 14.08 -3.56
C ARG A 67 -13.52 13.85 -4.78
N TRP A 68 -13.94 13.05 -5.78
CA TRP A 68 -13.12 12.68 -6.93
C TRP A 68 -12.47 13.88 -7.64
N PRO A 69 -13.16 15.00 -7.92
CA PRO A 69 -12.52 16.16 -8.54
C PRO A 69 -11.32 16.69 -7.74
N GLY A 70 -11.44 16.77 -6.41
CA GLY A 70 -10.34 17.18 -5.54
C GLY A 70 -9.21 16.16 -5.47
N ILE A 71 -9.54 14.87 -5.50
CA ILE A 71 -8.57 13.77 -5.54
C ILE A 71 -7.75 13.83 -6.83
N PHE A 72 -8.39 14.00 -7.99
CA PHE A 72 -7.69 14.11 -9.28
C PHE A 72 -6.73 15.28 -9.32
N THR A 73 -7.16 16.46 -8.86
CA THR A 73 -6.29 17.64 -8.77
C THR A 73 -5.08 17.36 -7.88
N ALA A 74 -5.30 16.81 -6.68
CA ALA A 74 -4.21 16.47 -5.76
C ALA A 74 -3.23 15.45 -6.35
N LEU A 75 -3.74 14.39 -6.98
CA LEU A 75 -2.91 13.37 -7.63
C LEU A 75 -2.09 13.96 -8.78
N SER A 76 -2.68 14.82 -9.62
CA SER A 76 -1.96 15.44 -10.75
C SER A 76 -0.77 16.31 -10.32
N HIS A 77 -0.82 16.88 -9.11
CA HIS A 77 0.28 17.69 -8.55
C HIS A 77 1.29 16.86 -7.76
N ALA A 78 0.86 15.74 -7.17
CA ALA A 78 1.68 14.94 -6.25
C ALA A 78 2.30 13.69 -6.89
N VAL A 79 1.72 13.18 -7.99
CA VAL A 79 2.11 11.91 -8.62
C VAL A 79 2.60 12.16 -10.03
N GLN A 80 3.83 11.73 -10.29
CA GLN A 80 4.38 11.66 -11.65
C GLN A 80 4.23 10.23 -12.17
N THR A 81 3.58 10.05 -13.31
CA THR A 81 3.33 8.74 -13.93
C THR A 81 3.50 8.81 -15.44
N ASN A 82 3.94 7.71 -16.04
CA ASN A 82 4.01 7.52 -17.49
C ASN A 82 2.71 6.91 -18.06
N ILE A 83 1.70 6.64 -17.23
CA ILE A 83 0.41 6.12 -17.68
C ILE A 83 -0.31 7.21 -18.47
N PRO A 84 -0.60 6.98 -19.77
CA PRO A 84 -1.33 7.96 -20.57
C PRO A 84 -2.73 8.23 -20.01
N PHE A 85 -3.19 9.48 -20.06
CA PHE A 85 -4.46 9.89 -19.43
C PHE A 85 -5.68 9.10 -19.93
N TYR A 86 -5.65 8.59 -21.17
CA TYR A 86 -6.74 7.81 -21.76
C TYR A 86 -6.86 6.38 -21.20
N GLU A 87 -5.83 5.85 -20.53
CA GLU A 87 -5.90 4.55 -19.83
C GLU A 87 -6.53 4.68 -18.43
N TRP A 88 -6.59 5.90 -17.88
CA TRP A 88 -7.05 6.13 -16.51
C TRP A 88 -8.49 5.69 -16.26
N PRO A 89 -9.47 5.90 -17.17
CA PRO A 89 -10.82 5.38 -16.97
C PRO A 89 -10.86 3.85 -16.86
N ARG A 90 -10.09 3.15 -17.70
CA ARG A 90 -10.01 1.69 -17.70
C ARG A 90 -9.38 1.17 -16.41
N LEU A 91 -8.26 1.75 -15.99
CA LEU A 91 -7.59 1.40 -14.74
C LEU A 91 -8.46 1.72 -13.52
N GLY A 92 -9.11 2.88 -13.53
CA GLY A 92 -10.05 3.30 -12.49
C GLY A 92 -11.21 2.32 -12.32
N LEU A 93 -11.81 1.85 -13.42
CA LEU A 93 -12.85 0.82 -13.38
C LEU A 93 -12.33 -0.53 -12.85
N ALA A 94 -11.10 -0.92 -13.22
CA ALA A 94 -10.49 -2.15 -12.72
C ALA A 94 -10.25 -2.08 -11.20
N VAL A 95 -9.69 -0.99 -10.70
CA VAL A 95 -9.47 -0.75 -9.26
C VAL A 95 -10.80 -0.68 -8.52
N LEU A 96 -11.78 0.05 -9.06
CA LEU A 96 -13.11 0.15 -8.47
C LEU A 96 -13.77 -1.22 -8.36
N ARG A 97 -13.73 -2.03 -9.42
CA ARG A 97 -14.24 -3.40 -9.40
C ARG A 97 -13.55 -4.22 -8.32
N ALA A 98 -12.21 -4.24 -8.31
CA ALA A 98 -11.44 -5.02 -7.35
C ALA A 98 -11.73 -4.63 -5.89
N ALA A 99 -11.86 -3.33 -5.62
CA ALA A 99 -12.22 -2.83 -4.29
C ALA A 99 -13.66 -3.22 -3.89
N LEU A 100 -14.62 -3.12 -4.81
CA LEU A 100 -16.02 -3.48 -4.54
C LEU A 100 -16.24 -4.99 -4.38
N THR A 101 -15.43 -5.81 -5.06
CA THR A 101 -15.49 -7.28 -4.95
C THR A 101 -14.56 -7.85 -3.89
N ASN A 102 -13.81 -7.00 -3.18
CA ASN A 102 -12.79 -7.40 -2.21
C ASN A 102 -11.78 -8.42 -2.77
N THR A 103 -11.31 -8.18 -4.00
CA THR A 103 -10.36 -9.05 -4.73
C THR A 103 -9.00 -8.37 -4.90
N ILE A 104 -8.69 -7.35 -4.09
CA ILE A 104 -7.36 -6.75 -4.06
C ILE A 104 -6.48 -7.71 -3.27
N ASP A 105 -5.54 -8.35 -3.96
CA ASP A 105 -4.50 -9.17 -3.34
C ASP A 105 -3.23 -8.34 -3.14
N SER A 106 -2.60 -8.47 -1.98
CA SER A 106 -1.47 -7.64 -1.56
C SER A 106 -0.46 -8.49 -0.81
N HIS A 107 0.77 -8.53 -1.33
CA HIS A 107 1.86 -9.30 -0.75
C HIS A 107 3.07 -8.42 -0.48
N VAL A 108 3.67 -8.60 0.70
CA VAL A 108 4.97 -8.01 1.04
C VAL A 108 6.03 -9.08 0.88
N LEU A 109 7.12 -8.75 0.18
CA LEU A 109 8.33 -9.56 0.19
C LEU A 109 9.01 -9.42 1.56
N ASN A 110 8.61 -10.29 2.50
CA ASN A 110 9.13 -10.37 3.85
C ASN A 110 10.55 -11.01 3.89
N ARG A 111 11.04 -11.33 5.10
CA ARG A 111 12.35 -11.97 5.34
C ARG A 111 12.54 -13.30 4.64
N ASP A 112 11.46 -14.01 4.29
CA ASP A 112 11.51 -15.32 3.64
C ASP A 112 11.89 -15.21 2.16
N TYR A 113 11.70 -14.02 1.56
CA TYR A 113 11.99 -13.74 0.15
C TYR A 113 13.35 -13.07 -0.08
N VAL A 114 14.17 -12.93 0.96
CA VAL A 114 15.47 -12.25 0.85
C VAL A 114 16.57 -12.98 1.60
N ASN A 115 17.79 -12.84 1.10
CA ASN A 115 19.01 -13.35 1.70
C ASN A 115 19.84 -12.18 2.24
N PRO A 116 20.10 -12.08 3.56
CA PRO A 116 20.98 -11.07 4.10
C PRO A 116 22.41 -11.20 3.55
N TYR A 117 23.00 -10.09 3.14
CA TYR A 117 24.37 -10.04 2.64
C TYR A 117 25.07 -8.77 3.09
N THR A 118 26.35 -8.85 3.38
CA THR A 118 27.18 -7.69 3.72
C THR A 118 28.18 -7.48 2.59
N THR A 119 28.11 -6.31 1.95
CA THR A 119 29.03 -5.95 0.88
C THR A 119 30.46 -5.78 1.40
N ASP A 120 31.44 -5.85 0.50
CA ASP A 120 32.86 -5.64 0.82
C ASP A 120 33.13 -4.26 1.47
N GLN A 121 32.24 -3.29 1.25
CA GLN A 121 32.28 -1.95 1.86
C GLN A 121 31.54 -1.86 3.21
N GLY A 122 31.07 -2.99 3.76
CA GLY A 122 30.41 -3.07 5.06
C GLY A 122 28.92 -2.71 5.07
N ALA A 123 28.29 -2.45 3.91
CA ALA A 123 26.86 -2.17 3.85
C ALA A 123 26.03 -3.46 3.97
N ASN A 124 25.00 -3.44 4.82
CA ASN A 124 24.00 -4.51 4.93
C ASN A 124 22.96 -4.36 3.82
N ILE A 125 22.84 -5.37 2.98
CA ILE A 125 21.86 -5.44 1.90
C ILE A 125 21.03 -6.73 1.99
N LEU A 126 19.87 -6.70 1.34
CA LEU A 126 18.97 -7.84 1.21
C LEU A 126 18.97 -8.26 -0.26
N LEU A 127 19.59 -9.40 -0.56
CA LEU A 127 19.59 -9.96 -1.91
C LEU A 127 18.26 -10.69 -2.16
N PRO A 128 17.64 -10.55 -3.35
CA PRO A 128 16.40 -11.26 -3.66
C PRO A 128 16.63 -12.78 -3.67
N ASN A 129 15.74 -13.52 -3.01
CA ASN A 129 15.67 -14.98 -3.12
C ASN A 129 14.70 -15.36 -4.23
N TRP A 130 15.22 -15.54 -5.46
CA TRP A 130 14.40 -15.85 -6.62
C TRP A 130 13.68 -17.20 -6.54
N ASP A 131 14.22 -18.17 -5.81
CA ASP A 131 13.57 -19.47 -5.62
C ASP A 131 12.28 -19.36 -4.80
N ALA A 132 12.22 -18.38 -3.88
CA ALA A 132 11.02 -18.05 -3.12
C ALA A 132 10.10 -17.05 -3.85
N ILE A 133 10.68 -16.07 -4.57
CA ILE A 133 9.92 -15.01 -5.25
C ILE A 133 9.19 -15.52 -6.50
N HIS A 134 9.82 -16.39 -7.30
CA HIS A 134 9.20 -16.85 -8.55
C HIS A 134 7.85 -17.57 -8.35
N PRO A 135 7.71 -18.51 -7.40
CA PRO A 135 6.41 -19.12 -7.12
C PRO A 135 5.33 -18.10 -6.77
N LEU A 136 5.65 -17.07 -5.98
CA LEU A 136 4.70 -16.00 -5.64
C LEU A 136 4.27 -15.20 -6.87
N ILE A 137 5.19 -14.87 -7.78
CA ILE A 137 4.86 -14.18 -9.03
C ILE A 137 3.94 -15.05 -9.91
N VAL A 138 4.22 -16.34 -10.00
CA VAL A 138 3.37 -17.27 -10.76
C VAL A 138 1.97 -17.35 -10.15
N ASP A 139 1.86 -17.48 -8.83
CA ASP A 139 0.56 -17.49 -8.14
C ASP A 139 -0.25 -16.21 -8.39
N LEU A 140 0.42 -15.05 -8.41
CA LEU A 140 -0.22 -13.74 -8.60
C LEU A 140 -0.65 -13.43 -10.04
N PHE A 141 0.08 -13.94 -11.04
CA PHE A 141 -0.08 -13.49 -12.42
C PHE A 141 -0.31 -14.63 -13.43
N ALA A 142 -0.27 -15.90 -13.01
CA ALA A 142 -0.65 -16.99 -13.89
C ALA A 142 -2.15 -16.90 -14.24
N PRO A 143 -2.53 -17.18 -15.50
CA PRO A 143 -3.91 -17.11 -15.98
C PRO A 143 -4.83 -18.19 -15.40
#